data_AF-A0A662U2E4-F1
#
_entry.id   AF-A0A662U2E4-F1
#
_cell.length_a   1.000
_cell.length_b   1.000
_cell.length_c   1.000
_cell.angle_alpha   90.00
_cell.angle_beta   90.00
_cell.angle_gamma   90.00
#
_symmetry.space_group_name_H-M   'P 1'
#
loop_
_entity.id
_entity.type
_entity.pdbx_description
1 polymer ?
#
loop_
_entity_poly.entity_id
_entity_poly.type
_entity_poly.pdbx_seq_one_letter_code
_entity_poly.pdbx_strand_id
1 'polypeptide(L)'
;MKISAYEFKNLSKSYGIIEFEGEEYDSIVSNMSRLKEKLKDMLEHLLGNLRCFKYAEGFMIYDGKRYSLVYVGFETEDNAIFTFELYPNSMSVESNTNIGELMKTIDLTIKTLIGKK
;
A
#
# COMPACT_ATOMS: atom_id res chain seq x y z
N MET A 1 6.65 -12.84 -1.12
CA MET A 1 6.77 -11.49 -1.73
C MET A 1 8.21 -11.09 -1.99
N LYS A 2 8.41 -10.32 -3.06
CA LYS A 2 9.67 -9.60 -3.36
C LYS A 2 9.39 -8.10 -3.40
N ILE A 3 10.34 -7.27 -2.94
CA ILE A 3 10.20 -5.81 -2.94
C ILE A 3 11.38 -5.21 -3.67
N SER A 4 11.09 -4.38 -4.68
CA SER A 4 12.06 -3.49 -5.34
C SER A 4 11.74 -2.05 -4.94
N ALA A 5 12.72 -1.30 -4.46
CA ALA A 5 12.52 0.09 -4.05
C ALA A 5 13.61 1.01 -4.62
N TYR A 6 13.18 2.21 -4.98
CA TYR A 6 14.00 3.21 -5.65
C TYR A 6 13.83 4.56 -4.93
N GLU A 7 14.92 5.31 -4.81
CA GLU A 7 14.91 6.66 -4.22
C GLU A 7 15.41 7.70 -5.23
N PHE A 8 14.64 8.77 -5.38
CA PHE A 8 14.92 9.91 -6.23
C PHE A 8 15.31 11.09 -5.33
N LYS A 9 16.58 11.14 -4.92
CA LYS A 9 17.10 12.10 -3.92
C LYS A 9 16.82 13.57 -4.26
N ASN A 10 16.87 13.93 -5.54
CA ASN A 10 16.65 15.31 -5.99
C ASN A 10 15.16 15.72 -6.01
N LEU A 11 14.24 14.77 -5.83
CA LEU A 11 12.79 15.00 -5.86
C LEU A 11 12.12 14.71 -4.51
N SER A 12 12.90 14.34 -3.48
CA SER A 12 12.38 13.86 -2.19
C SER A 12 11.26 12.84 -2.39
N LYS A 13 11.53 11.82 -3.20
CA LYS A 13 10.53 10.84 -3.62
C LYS A 13 11.13 9.45 -3.62
N SER A 14 10.35 8.46 -3.23
CA SER A 14 10.69 7.06 -3.32
C SER A 14 9.54 6.28 -3.95
N TYR A 15 9.88 5.15 -4.56
CA TYR A 15 8.93 4.29 -5.26
C TYR A 15 9.24 2.83 -4.97
N GLY A 16 8.22 2.08 -4.61
CA GLY A 16 8.27 0.66 -4.28
C GLY A 16 7.40 -0.15 -5.22
N ILE A 17 7.88 -1.33 -5.59
CA ILE A 17 7.12 -2.35 -6.30
C ILE A 17 7.18 -3.61 -5.43
N ILE A 18 6.02 -4.08 -5.00
CA ILE A 18 5.86 -5.36 -4.32
C ILE A 18 5.34 -6.37 -5.35
N GLU A 19 6.03 -7.50 -5.49
CA GLU A 19 5.58 -8.65 -6.26
C GLU A 19 5.08 -9.72 -5.28
N PHE A 20 3.83 -10.13 -5.44
CA PHE A 20 3.17 -11.13 -4.61
C PHE A 20 3.46 -12.53 -5.13
N GLU A 21 3.61 -13.48 -4.21
CA GLU A 21 3.88 -14.89 -4.50
C GLU A 21 2.83 -15.78 -3.82
N GLY A 22 2.50 -16.90 -4.46
CA GLY A 22 1.50 -17.83 -3.93
C GLY A 22 0.13 -17.17 -3.76
N GLU A 23 -0.46 -17.29 -2.57
CA GLU A 23 -1.81 -16.82 -2.23
C GLU A 23 -1.84 -15.40 -1.62
N GLU A 24 -0.72 -14.67 -1.64
CA GLU A 24 -0.60 -13.33 -1.03
C GLU A 24 -1.57 -12.32 -1.66
N TYR A 25 -1.71 -12.31 -2.99
CA TYR A 25 -2.62 -11.41 -3.70
C TYR A 25 -4.10 -11.66 -3.31
N ASP A 26 -4.53 -12.92 -3.36
CA ASP A 26 -5.91 -13.29 -3.02
C ASP A 26 -6.24 -12.96 -1.55
N SER A 27 -5.27 -13.16 -0.66
CA SER A 27 -5.38 -12.79 0.76
C SER A 27 -5.56 -11.28 0.94
N ILE A 28 -4.76 -10.46 0.25
CA ILE A 28 -4.86 -9.00 0.31
C ILE A 28 -6.21 -8.53 -0.25
N VAL A 29 -6.65 -9.05 -1.40
CA VAL A 29 -7.93 -8.67 -2.01
C VAL A 29 -9.10 -9.02 -1.08
N SER A 30 -9.09 -10.23 -0.51
CA SER A 30 -10.12 -10.67 0.43
C SER A 30 -10.17 -9.77 1.67
N ASN A 31 -9.01 -9.50 2.26
CA ASN A 31 -8.92 -8.70 3.48
C ASN A 31 -9.21 -7.21 3.25
N MET A 32 -8.82 -6.63 2.11
CA MET A 32 -9.11 -5.22 1.78
C MET A 32 -10.62 -4.93 1.84
N SER A 33 -11.43 -5.80 1.24
CA SER A 33 -12.89 -5.65 1.26
C SER A 33 -13.47 -5.63 2.69
N ARG A 34 -12.88 -6.42 3.59
CA ARG A 34 -13.30 -6.56 5.00
C ARG A 34 -12.73 -5.46 5.89
N LEU A 35 -11.51 -5.01 5.61
CA LEU A 35 -10.77 -4.08 6.45
C LEU A 35 -10.93 -2.63 6.01
N LYS A 36 -11.59 -2.33 4.88
CA LYS A 36 -11.70 -0.96 4.35
C LYS A 36 -12.09 0.10 5.38
N GLU A 37 -13.06 -0.20 6.25
CA GLU A 37 -13.52 0.73 7.29
C GLU A 37 -12.55 0.83 8.48
N LYS A 38 -11.77 -0.22 8.72
CA LYS A 38 -10.80 -0.31 9.84
C LYS A 38 -9.38 0.02 9.42
N LEU A 39 -9.10 0.11 8.12
CA LEU A 39 -7.75 0.26 7.60
C LEU A 39 -7.12 1.57 8.08
N LYS A 40 -7.91 2.64 8.15
CA LYS A 40 -7.49 3.91 8.76
C LYS A 40 -7.04 3.69 10.21
N ASP A 41 -7.89 3.13 11.05
CA ASP A 41 -7.60 2.92 12.47
C ASP A 41 -6.38 2.00 12.68
N MET A 42 -6.24 0.98 11.84
CA MET A 42 -5.10 0.07 11.87
C MET A 42 -3.80 0.79 11.48
N LEU A 43 -3.82 1.63 10.45
CA LEU A 43 -2.67 2.42 10.05
C LEU A 43 -2.34 3.48 11.11
N GLU A 44 -3.34 4.11 11.71
CA GLU A 44 -3.14 5.07 12.81
C GLU A 44 -2.50 4.42 14.04
N HIS A 45 -2.88 3.18 14.34
CA HIS A 45 -2.26 2.42 15.42
C HIS A 45 -0.77 2.12 15.15
N LEU A 46 -0.37 1.97 13.89
CA LEU A 46 0.99 1.60 13.49
C LEU A 46 1.91 2.79 13.21
N LEU A 47 1.35 3.86 12.65
CA LEU A 47 2.08 5.00 12.11
C LEU A 47 1.83 6.29 12.91
N GLY A 48 0.92 6.26 13.88
CA GLY A 48 0.42 7.46 14.56
C GLY A 48 -0.72 8.12 13.79
N ASN A 49 -1.23 9.25 14.31
CA ASN A 49 -2.37 9.95 13.70
C ASN A 49 -2.12 10.28 12.22
N LEU A 50 -3.16 10.11 11.41
CA LEU A 50 -3.13 10.44 9.99
C LEU A 50 -3.84 11.77 9.76
N ARG A 51 -3.15 12.72 9.14
CA ARG A 51 -3.71 13.99 8.69
C ARG A 51 -4.69 13.79 7.54
N CYS A 52 -4.44 12.80 6.68
CA CYS A 52 -5.31 12.43 5.57
C CYS A 52 -5.34 10.91 5.38
N PHE A 53 -6.51 10.36 5.08
CA PHE A 53 -6.68 8.97 4.64
C PHE A 53 -7.63 8.95 3.43
N LYS A 54 -7.23 8.23 2.38
CA LYS A 54 -7.93 8.07 1.11
C LYS A 54 -8.04 6.59 0.83
N TYR A 55 -9.24 6.14 0.49
CA TYR A 55 -9.48 4.79 0.02
C TYR A 55 -10.41 4.87 -1.19
N ALA A 56 -10.04 4.20 -2.27
CA ALA A 56 -10.88 4.06 -3.45
C ALA A 56 -10.89 2.59 -3.90
N GLU A 57 -12.09 2.10 -4.20
CA GLU A 57 -12.31 0.75 -4.72
C GLU A 57 -13.06 0.79 -6.05
N GLY A 58 -12.81 -0.18 -6.90
CA GLY A 58 -13.46 -0.28 -8.20
C GLY A 58 -13.04 -1.53 -8.95
N PHE A 59 -12.99 -1.43 -10.28
CA PHE A 59 -12.49 -2.49 -11.12
C PHE A 59 -11.45 -1.95 -12.11
N MET A 60 -10.51 -2.80 -12.46
CA MET A 60 -9.52 -2.57 -13.50
C MET A 60 -9.74 -3.58 -14.62
N ILE A 61 -9.63 -3.14 -15.88
CA ILE A 61 -9.53 -4.04 -17.03
C ILE A 61 -8.07 -4.06 -17.45
N TYR A 62 -7.41 -5.21 -17.30
CA TYR A 62 -6.00 -5.40 -17.60
C TYR A 62 -5.84 -6.67 -18.44
N ASP A 63 -5.22 -6.56 -19.61
CA ASP A 63 -5.05 -7.66 -20.57
C ASP A 63 -6.37 -8.43 -20.85
N GLY A 64 -7.45 -7.67 -21.10
CA GLY A 64 -8.79 -8.22 -21.38
C GLY A 64 -9.49 -8.88 -20.17
N LYS A 65 -8.87 -8.90 -18.99
CA LYS A 65 -9.43 -9.48 -17.76
C LYS A 65 -9.84 -8.42 -16.76
N ARG A 66 -10.89 -8.70 -15.99
CA ARG A 66 -11.40 -7.81 -14.93
C ARG A 66 -10.76 -8.17 -13.60
N TYR A 67 -10.22 -7.18 -12.91
CA TYR A 67 -9.60 -7.29 -11.59
C TYR A 67 -10.18 -6.27 -10.61
N SER A 68 -10.02 -6.50 -9.32
CA SER A 68 -10.31 -5.51 -8.29
C SER A 68 -9.32 -4.37 -8.37
N LEU A 69 -9.82 -3.13 -8.38
CA LEU A 69 -9.00 -1.93 -8.26
C LEU A 69 -9.06 -1.47 -6.80
N VAL A 70 -7.91 -1.25 -6.18
CA VAL A 70 -7.82 -0.69 -4.83
C VAL A 70 -6.70 0.35 -4.80
N TYR A 71 -7.03 1.55 -4.33
CA TYR A 71 -6.08 2.60 -3.98
C TYR A 71 -6.20 2.92 -2.50
N VAL A 72 -5.06 3.01 -1.83
CA VAL A 72 -4.96 3.49 -0.45
C VAL A 72 -3.94 4.60 -0.41
N GLY A 73 -4.34 5.78 0.04
CA GLY A 73 -3.43 6.90 0.22
C GLY A 73 -3.54 7.45 1.63
N PHE A 74 -2.44 7.90 2.22
CA PHE A 74 -2.47 8.58 3.51
C PHE A 74 -1.33 9.58 3.67
N GLU A 75 -1.56 10.54 4.55
CA GLU A 75 -0.60 11.57 4.97
C GLU A 75 -0.50 11.53 6.49
N THR A 76 0.71 11.41 7.02
CA THR A 76 1.01 11.46 8.46
C THR A 76 1.17 12.90 8.94
N GLU A 77 1.17 13.12 10.26
CA GLU A 77 1.35 14.45 10.86
C GLU A 77 2.71 15.10 10.53
N ASP A 78 3.75 14.31 10.26
CA ASP A 78 5.06 14.80 9.80
C ASP A 78 5.13 15.03 8.28
N ASN A 79 3.98 14.99 7.59
CA ASN A 79 3.80 15.23 6.15
C ASN A 79 4.41 14.12 5.26
N ALA A 80 4.63 12.92 5.79
CA ALA A 80 4.94 11.77 4.97
C ALA A 80 3.68 11.28 4.25
N ILE A 81 3.76 11.19 2.93
CA ILE A 81 2.66 10.80 2.04
C ILE A 81 2.99 9.42 1.49
N PHE A 82 2.01 8.53 1.49
CA PHE A 82 2.10 7.22 0.86
C PHE A 82 0.88 6.99 -0.01
N THR A 83 1.07 6.44 -1.20
CA THR A 83 0.01 6.02 -2.10
C THR A 83 0.30 4.61 -2.59
N PHE A 84 -0.58 3.68 -2.23
CA PHE A 84 -0.56 2.28 -2.60
C PHE A 84 -1.60 2.03 -3.69
N GLU A 85 -1.19 1.33 -4.73
CA GLU A 85 -2.06 0.90 -5.83
C GLU A 85 -1.89 -0.60 -6.05
N LEU A 86 -2.99 -1.33 -5.96
CA LEU A 86 -3.01 -2.79 -6.13
C LEU A 86 -3.22 -3.17 -7.61
N TYR A 87 -2.39 -4.09 -8.08
CA TYR A 87 -2.44 -4.73 -9.39
C TYR A 87 -2.52 -6.27 -9.25
N PRO A 88 -2.84 -7.01 -10.33
CA PRO A 88 -2.76 -8.46 -10.35
C PRO A 88 -1.35 -8.92 -9.98
N ASN A 89 -1.21 -9.60 -8.85
CA ASN A 89 0.05 -10.13 -8.32
C ASN A 89 1.13 -9.08 -8.01
N SER A 90 0.78 -7.79 -7.95
CA SER A 90 1.74 -6.76 -7.54
C SER A 90 1.07 -5.55 -6.90
N MET A 91 1.86 -4.71 -6.26
CA MET A 91 1.41 -3.44 -5.73
C MET A 91 2.50 -2.40 -5.93
N SER A 92 2.12 -1.21 -6.36
CA SER A 92 3.03 -0.08 -6.41
C SER A 92 2.81 0.85 -5.22
N VAL A 93 3.88 1.48 -4.75
CA VAL A 93 3.85 2.41 -3.63
C VAL A 93 4.68 3.63 -3.97
N GLU A 94 4.06 4.80 -3.91
CA GLU A 94 4.74 6.08 -4.07
C GLU A 94 4.80 6.79 -2.73
N SER A 95 5.94 7.41 -2.42
CA SER A 95 6.09 8.23 -1.22
C SER A 95 7.01 9.43 -1.42
N ASN A 96 6.83 10.50 -0.64
CA ASN A 96 7.76 11.63 -0.54
C ASN A 96 8.88 11.41 0.51
N THR A 97 9.09 10.16 0.94
CA THR A 97 10.04 9.79 1.99
C THR A 97 11.30 9.14 1.41
N ASN A 98 12.30 8.89 2.26
CA ASN A 98 13.48 8.09 1.89
C ASN A 98 13.14 6.60 1.77
N ILE A 99 14.05 5.83 1.16
CA ILE A 99 13.81 4.39 0.93
C ILE A 99 13.61 3.58 2.22
N GLY A 100 14.26 3.94 3.32
CA GLY A 100 14.15 3.22 4.58
C GLY A 100 12.77 3.34 5.20
N GLU A 101 12.21 4.55 5.15
CA GLU A 101 10.86 4.82 5.62
C GLU A 101 9.80 4.19 4.73
N LEU A 102 9.96 4.27 3.40
CA LEU A 102 9.12 3.56 2.44
C LEU A 102 9.07 2.05 2.73
N MET A 103 10.24 1.42 2.89
CA MET A 103 10.32 -0.02 3.14
C MET A 103 9.66 -0.42 4.46
N LYS A 104 9.83 0.38 5.53
CA LYS A 104 9.17 0.16 6.82
C LYS A 104 7.65 0.24 6.68
N THR A 105 7.14 1.27 6.00
CA THR A 105 5.71 1.45 5.82
C THR A 105 5.10 0.35 4.95
N ILE A 106 5.78 -0.07 3.87
CA ILE A 106 5.37 -1.22 3.05
C ILE A 106 5.23 -2.47 3.92
N ASP A 107 6.24 -2.82 4.73
CA ASP A 107 6.21 -4.01 5.57
C ASP A 107 5.02 -3.99 6.54
N LEU A 108 4.80 -2.87 7.22
CA LEU A 108 3.69 -2.70 8.17
C LEU A 108 2.31 -2.80 7.48
N THR A 109 2.13 -2.11 6.36
CA THR A 109 0.87 -2.11 5.62
C THR A 109 0.57 -3.49 5.04
N ILE A 110 1.55 -4.16 4.42
CA ILE A 110 1.35 -5.49 3.82
C ILE A 110 1.07 -6.55 4.89
N LYS A 111 1.81 -6.58 6.01
CA LYS A 111 1.54 -7.51 7.12
C LYS A 111 0.12 -7.37 7.64
N THR A 112 -0.33 -6.12 7.80
CA THR A 112 -1.69 -5.78 8.20
C THR A 112 -2.73 -6.34 7.24
N LEU A 113 -2.51 -6.19 5.94
CA LEU A 113 -3.43 -6.64 4.89
C LEU A 113 -3.42 -8.15 4.67
N ILE A 114 -2.30 -8.83 4.87
CA ILE A 114 -2.21 -10.29 4.82
C ILE A 114 -2.78 -10.91 6.10
N GLY A 115 -2.86 -10.15 7.21
CA GLY A 115 -3.31 -10.64 8.50
C GLY A 115 -2.24 -11.42 9.29
N LYS A 116 -0.96 -11.25 8.92
CA LYS A 116 0.19 -11.79 9.66
C LYS A 116 0.63 -10.73 10.66
N LYS A 117 0.42 -10.99 11.95
CA LYS A 117 0.95 -10.17 13.06
C LYS A 117 2.46 -10.37 13.20
#